data_AF-A0A4U5MCZ9-F1
#
_entry.id   AF-A0A4U5MCZ9-F1
#
_cell.length_a   1.000
_cell.length_b   1.000
_cell.length_c   1.000
_cell.angle_alpha   90.00
_cell.angle_beta   90.00
_cell.angle_gamma   90.00
#
_symmetry.space_group_name_H-M   'P 1'
#
loop_
_entity.id
_entity.type
_entity.pdbx_description
1 polymer ?
#
loop_
_entity_poly.entity_id
_entity_poly.type
_entity_poly.pdbx_seq_one_letter_code
_entity_poly.pdbx_strand_id
1 'polypeptide(L)'
;MKVFLVCVSVLCVLAHPRPEDDDLADDFDTIIMGSAADELATGAGGADLVDEIRNNLPPMIAKALDQFSDKGKAVVAKIIAEAKSDESSDTAFDEDKFMTELMDASPSDFALIVQAADELNQDIENLSQAVKDVLHMAKNVWAPGHSITKEEFQEFAQAIQDLSEEDRTSYFTLFPSSAQFYKSDTFQRALDGTLEFDEIV
;
A
#
# COMPACT_ATOMS: atom_id res chain seq x y z
N MET A 1 0.71 15.40 7.27
CA MET A 1 -0.43 15.17 6.36
C MET A 1 -0.05 14.89 4.90
N LYS A 2 1.25 14.72 4.56
CA LYS A 2 1.75 14.58 3.18
C LYS A 2 2.22 13.17 2.82
N VAL A 3 2.44 12.30 3.80
CA VAL A 3 3.09 10.98 3.67
C VAL A 3 2.09 9.82 3.80
N PHE A 4 0.84 10.14 4.15
CA PHE A 4 -0.27 9.19 4.31
C PHE A 4 -0.51 8.32 3.07
N LEU A 5 -0.32 8.87 1.86
CA LEU A 5 -0.45 8.10 0.62
C LEU A 5 0.64 7.04 0.44
N VAL A 6 1.86 7.28 0.95
CA VAL A 6 2.95 6.30 0.94
C VAL A 6 2.60 5.16 1.88
N CYS A 7 2.14 5.49 3.10
CA CYS A 7 1.73 4.52 4.10
C CYS A 7 0.51 3.71 3.66
N VAL A 8 -0.50 4.33 3.04
CA VAL A 8 -1.67 3.64 2.47
C VAL A 8 -1.28 2.77 1.27
N SER A 9 -0.36 3.21 0.41
CA SER A 9 0.11 2.37 -0.70
C SER A 9 0.87 1.13 -0.20
N VAL A 10 1.61 1.26 0.91
CA VAL A 10 2.31 0.14 1.56
C VAL A 10 1.30 -0.75 2.30
N LEU A 11 0.32 -0.19 3.01
CA LEU A 11 -0.70 -0.94 3.75
C LEU A 11 -1.72 -1.62 2.84
N CYS A 12 -2.16 -1.01 1.72
CA CYS A 12 -3.08 -1.64 0.76
C CYS A 12 -2.48 -2.88 0.07
N VAL A 13 -1.14 -3.03 0.12
CA VAL A 13 -0.42 -4.18 -0.45
C VAL A 13 -0.27 -5.31 0.56
N LEU A 14 -0.32 -4.97 1.85
CA LEU A 14 -0.08 -5.90 2.95
C LEU A 14 -1.40 -6.37 3.56
N ALA A 15 -2.37 -5.47 3.73
CA ALA A 15 -3.67 -5.70 4.38
C ALA A 15 -4.70 -6.46 3.54
N HIS A 16 -4.34 -6.88 2.32
CA HIS A 16 -5.11 -7.84 1.55
C HIS A 16 -4.19 -9.01 1.21
N PRO A 17 -4.36 -10.20 1.83
CA PRO A 17 -4.04 -11.42 1.11
C PRO A 17 -4.74 -11.28 -0.26
N ARG A 18 -3.98 -11.48 -1.34
CA ARG A 18 -4.62 -11.78 -2.61
C ARG A 18 -5.64 -12.87 -2.33
N PRO A 19 -6.89 -12.79 -2.83
CA PRO A 19 -7.73 -13.98 -2.85
C PRO A 19 -6.88 -15.07 -3.49
N GLU A 20 -6.61 -16.12 -2.73
CA GLU A 20 -5.69 -17.18 -3.12
C GLU A 20 -6.16 -17.73 -4.47
N ASP A 21 -5.33 -17.59 -5.51
CA ASP A 21 -5.29 -18.65 -6.50
C ASP A 21 -4.63 -19.81 -5.73
N ASP A 22 -5.40 -20.86 -5.43
CA ASP A 22 -5.08 -22.07 -4.64
C ASP A 22 -3.71 -22.73 -4.93
N ASP A 23 -2.97 -22.28 -5.93
CA ASP A 23 -1.69 -22.84 -6.38
C ASP A 23 -0.43 -22.05 -5.95
N LEU A 24 -0.54 -20.91 -5.23
CA LEU A 24 0.61 -20.07 -4.85
C LEU A 24 0.75 -19.71 -3.35
N ALA A 25 -0.18 -20.14 -2.49
CA ALA A 25 -0.23 -19.72 -1.09
C ALA A 25 0.87 -20.31 -0.18
N ASP A 26 1.43 -21.48 -0.51
CA ASP A 26 2.32 -22.22 0.41
C ASP A 26 3.72 -21.59 0.62
N ASP A 27 4.18 -20.72 -0.28
CA ASP A 27 5.53 -20.14 -0.20
C ASP A 27 5.61 -18.85 0.65
N PHE A 28 4.47 -18.20 0.94
CA PHE A 28 4.44 -16.86 1.54
C PHE A 28 4.53 -16.88 3.07
N ASP A 29 3.80 -17.80 3.72
CA ASP A 29 3.78 -17.95 5.19
C ASP A 29 5.09 -18.50 5.75
N THR A 30 5.80 -19.31 4.96
CA THR A 30 7.00 -20.01 5.40
C THR A 30 8.23 -19.11 5.51
N ILE A 31 8.28 -18.00 4.75
CA ILE A 31 9.46 -17.11 4.69
C ILE A 31 9.48 -16.08 5.84
N ILE A 32 8.32 -15.67 6.37
CA ILE A 32 8.25 -14.48 7.25
C ILE A 32 7.98 -14.83 8.73
N MET A 33 7.29 -15.95 9.02
CA MET A 33 6.93 -16.33 10.40
C MET A 33 8.11 -16.92 11.22
N GLY A 34 9.25 -17.22 10.58
CA GLY A 34 10.44 -17.77 11.21
C GLY A 34 11.59 -16.78 11.32
N SER A 35 11.74 -16.11 12.47
CA SER A 35 12.95 -15.33 12.85
C SER A 35 13.30 -14.07 12.03
N ALA A 36 12.32 -13.42 11.40
CA ALA A 36 12.51 -12.24 10.55
C ALA A 36 13.34 -11.10 11.20
N ALA A 37 13.31 -10.92 12.52
CA ALA A 37 14.09 -9.87 13.19
C ALA A 37 15.63 -10.06 13.08
N ASP A 38 16.13 -11.31 13.03
CA ASP A 38 17.56 -11.60 12.91
C ASP A 38 18.00 -11.71 11.43
N GLU A 39 17.13 -12.15 10.52
CA GLU A 39 17.43 -12.23 9.09
C GLU A 39 17.30 -10.88 8.36
N LEU A 40 16.36 -10.01 8.74
CA LEU A 40 16.22 -8.64 8.20
C LEU A 40 17.44 -7.76 8.53
N ALA A 41 18.19 -8.09 9.59
CA ALA A 41 19.43 -7.41 9.95
C ALA A 41 20.59 -7.65 8.97
N THR A 42 20.46 -8.63 8.06
CA THR A 42 21.52 -8.98 7.09
C THR A 42 21.45 -8.22 5.77
N GLY A 43 20.50 -7.29 5.60
CA GLY A 43 20.36 -6.44 4.41
C GLY A 43 19.78 -7.14 3.17
N ALA A 44 19.89 -8.47 3.05
CA ALA A 44 19.34 -9.24 1.96
C ALA A 44 17.80 -9.36 2.02
N GLY A 45 17.23 -9.77 3.17
CA GLY A 45 15.78 -9.92 3.32
C GLY A 45 14.99 -8.59 3.25
N GLY A 46 15.64 -7.47 3.55
CA GLY A 46 15.01 -6.14 3.43
C GLY A 46 14.88 -5.65 1.99
N ALA A 47 15.77 -6.10 1.08
CA ALA A 47 15.69 -5.75 -0.34
C ALA A 47 14.54 -6.50 -1.02
N ASP A 48 14.38 -7.79 -0.71
CA ASP A 48 13.34 -8.64 -1.31
C ASP A 48 11.92 -8.13 -1.02
N LEU A 49 11.65 -7.72 0.23
CA LEU A 49 10.34 -7.19 0.62
C LEU A 49 10.05 -5.81 -0.01
N VAL A 50 11.08 -4.96 -0.17
CA VAL A 50 10.94 -3.67 -0.85
C VAL A 50 10.64 -3.87 -2.34
N ASP A 51 11.30 -4.83 -2.99
CA ASP A 51 11.04 -5.18 -4.39
C ASP A 51 9.63 -5.76 -4.59
N GLU A 52 9.11 -6.48 -3.61
CA GLU A 52 7.77 -7.06 -3.62
C GLU A 52 6.67 -5.98 -3.59
N ILE A 53 6.78 -5.00 -2.69
CA ILE A 53 5.78 -3.93 -2.59
C ILE A 53 5.88 -2.91 -3.73
N ARG A 54 7.03 -2.82 -4.38
CA ARG A 54 7.37 -1.80 -5.38
C ARG A 54 6.33 -1.65 -6.49
N ASN A 55 5.80 -2.76 -6.99
CA ASN A 55 4.86 -2.77 -8.12
C ASN A 55 3.50 -2.14 -7.81
N ASN A 56 3.22 -1.90 -6.53
CA ASN A 56 1.96 -1.38 -6.05
C ASN A 56 2.07 0.05 -5.52
N LEU A 57 3.28 0.61 -5.47
CA LEU A 57 3.53 1.97 -5.03
C LEU A 57 3.37 2.97 -6.19
N PRO A 58 3.04 4.23 -5.90
CA PRO A 58 3.16 5.30 -6.87
C PRO A 58 4.59 5.37 -7.43
N PRO A 59 4.79 5.61 -8.74
CA PRO A 59 6.10 5.51 -9.37
C PRO A 59 7.22 6.36 -8.73
N MET A 60 6.90 7.57 -8.25
CA MET A 60 7.88 8.42 -7.55
C MET A 60 8.30 7.84 -6.20
N ILE A 61 7.39 7.17 -5.49
CA ILE A 61 7.67 6.50 -4.22
C ILE A 61 8.54 5.26 -4.47
N ALA A 62 8.17 4.43 -5.45
CA ALA A 62 8.98 3.29 -5.88
C ALA A 62 10.41 3.72 -6.24
N LYS A 63 10.55 4.80 -7.01
CA LYS A 63 11.84 5.38 -7.38
C LYS A 63 12.63 5.91 -6.17
N ALA A 64 11.97 6.41 -5.13
CA ALA A 64 12.65 6.81 -3.90
C ALA A 64 13.19 5.59 -3.17
N LEU A 65 12.40 4.52 -3.02
CA LEU A 65 12.84 3.28 -2.39
C LEU A 65 13.99 2.60 -3.15
N ASP A 66 14.01 2.67 -4.48
CA ASP A 66 15.13 2.17 -5.30
C ASP A 66 16.47 2.84 -4.95
N GLN A 67 16.42 4.08 -4.47
CA GLN A 67 17.59 4.88 -4.09
C GLN A 67 17.96 4.75 -2.61
N PHE A 68 17.16 4.04 -1.80
CA PHE A 68 17.44 3.87 -0.39
C PHE A 68 18.75 3.12 -0.16
N SER A 69 19.47 3.53 0.88
CA SER A 69 20.54 2.72 1.43
C SER A 69 20.02 1.39 1.99
N ASP A 70 20.90 0.40 2.14
CA ASP A 70 20.56 -0.88 2.78
C ASP A 70 19.95 -0.68 4.18
N LYS A 71 20.41 0.35 4.91
CA LYS A 71 19.87 0.71 6.22
C LYS A 71 18.43 1.23 6.13
N GLY A 72 18.13 2.09 5.16
CA GLY A 72 16.78 2.57 4.91
C GLY A 72 15.84 1.44 4.52
N LYS A 73 16.27 0.55 3.62
CA LYS A 73 15.51 -0.64 3.21
C LYS A 73 15.23 -1.57 4.38
N ALA A 74 16.22 -1.83 5.24
CA ALA A 74 16.04 -2.64 6.44
C ALA A 74 15.00 -2.04 7.41
N VAL A 75 14.97 -0.72 7.57
CA VAL A 75 13.95 -0.04 8.41
C VAL A 75 12.55 -0.15 7.80
N VAL A 76 12.43 0.10 6.49
CA VAL A 76 11.15 -0.09 5.78
C VAL A 76 10.66 -1.53 5.95
N ALA A 77 11.55 -2.51 5.76
CA ALA A 77 11.18 -3.91 5.87
C ALA A 77 10.80 -4.32 7.30
N LYS A 78 11.51 -3.81 8.32
CA LYS A 78 11.13 -3.98 9.73
C LYS A 78 9.73 -3.45 10.01
N ILE A 79 9.42 -2.26 9.50
CA ILE A 79 8.14 -1.61 9.75
C ILE A 79 7.00 -2.32 9.01
N ILE A 80 7.25 -2.83 7.80
CA ILE A 80 6.31 -3.69 7.08
C ILE A 80 6.04 -4.97 7.88
N ALA A 81 7.09 -5.62 8.41
CA ALA A 81 6.94 -6.83 9.20
C ALA A 81 6.16 -6.57 10.50
N GLU A 82 6.42 -5.45 11.19
CA GLU A 82 5.66 -5.02 12.36
C GLU A 82 4.18 -4.77 12.02
N ALA A 83 3.92 -4.06 10.91
CA ALA A 83 2.56 -3.80 10.45
C ALA A 83 1.79 -5.10 10.16
N LYS A 84 2.44 -6.08 9.51
CA LYS A 84 1.85 -7.41 9.26
C LYS A 84 1.61 -8.20 10.54
N SER A 85 2.54 -8.22 11.49
CA SER A 85 2.31 -8.91 12.76
C SER A 85 1.15 -8.29 13.55
N ASP A 86 0.96 -6.98 13.38
CA ASP A 86 -0.10 -6.22 14.01
C ASP A 86 -1.44 -6.32 13.27
N GLU A 87 -1.55 -6.91 12.07
CA GLU A 87 -2.83 -7.14 11.36
C GLU A 87 -3.79 -8.04 12.16
N SER A 88 -3.26 -8.85 13.08
CA SER A 88 -4.03 -9.63 14.07
C SER A 88 -4.45 -8.82 15.32
N SER A 89 -4.03 -7.56 15.41
CA SER A 89 -4.28 -6.65 16.51
C SER A 89 -5.05 -5.43 16.02
N ASP A 90 -5.96 -4.87 16.83
CA ASP A 90 -6.64 -3.59 16.50
C ASP A 90 -5.68 -2.36 16.54
N THR A 91 -4.37 -2.56 16.35
CA THR A 91 -3.36 -1.51 16.44
C THR A 91 -3.16 -0.89 15.06
N ALA A 92 -3.63 0.35 14.93
CA ALA A 92 -3.39 1.14 13.73
C ALA A 92 -1.88 1.34 13.46
N PHE A 93 -1.49 1.25 12.19
CA PHE A 93 -0.18 1.66 11.74
C PHE A 93 0.13 3.11 12.14
N ASP A 94 1.25 3.33 12.82
CA ASP A 94 1.68 4.65 13.29
C ASP A 94 2.65 5.28 12.29
N GLU A 95 2.13 6.21 11.47
CA GLU A 95 2.92 6.95 10.48
C GLU A 95 4.04 7.79 11.12
N ASP A 96 3.78 8.38 12.28
CA ASP A 96 4.74 9.24 12.96
C ASP A 96 5.89 8.39 13.52
N LYS A 97 5.59 7.17 13.99
CA LYS A 97 6.60 6.17 14.36
C LYS A 97 7.44 5.77 13.14
N PHE A 98 6.82 5.46 11.99
CA PHE A 98 7.56 5.12 10.77
C PHE A 98 8.53 6.23 10.36
N MET A 99 8.03 7.47 10.32
CA MET A 99 8.82 8.63 9.91
C MET A 99 9.97 8.89 10.89
N THR A 100 9.73 8.72 12.19
CA THR A 100 10.77 8.87 13.22
C THR A 100 11.84 7.79 13.09
N GLU A 101 11.46 6.51 12.97
CA GLU A 101 12.43 5.40 12.83
C GLU A 101 13.28 5.54 11.56
N LEU A 102 12.66 5.91 10.42
CA LEU A 102 13.39 6.13 9.18
C LEU A 102 14.32 7.35 9.27
N MET A 103 13.87 8.45 9.87
CA MET A 103 14.69 9.65 10.06
C MET A 103 15.90 9.37 10.96
N ASP A 104 15.70 8.69 12.08
CA ASP A 104 16.76 8.37 13.04
C ASP A 104 17.78 7.39 12.46
N ALA A 105 17.30 6.41 11.70
CA ALA A 105 18.16 5.42 11.08
C ALA A 105 18.89 5.98 9.85
N SER A 106 18.17 6.65 8.94
CA SER A 106 18.72 7.11 7.66
C SER A 106 18.12 8.46 7.25
N PRO A 107 18.68 9.59 7.74
CA PRO A 107 18.19 10.92 7.40
C PRO A 107 18.18 11.23 5.89
N SER A 108 19.09 10.64 5.12
CA SER A 108 19.12 10.81 3.66
C SER A 108 17.98 10.07 2.96
N ASP A 109 17.66 8.85 3.38
CA ASP A 109 16.55 8.08 2.82
C ASP A 109 15.20 8.70 3.22
N PHE A 110 15.13 9.23 4.45
CA PHE A 110 14.00 10.05 4.89
C PHE A 110 13.79 11.28 3.99
N ALA A 111 14.85 12.00 3.64
CA ALA A 111 14.73 13.15 2.74
C ALA A 111 14.21 12.75 1.34
N LEU A 112 14.64 11.58 0.82
CA LEU A 112 14.17 11.04 -0.46
C LEU A 112 12.66 10.75 -0.44
N ILE A 113 12.16 10.09 0.61
CA ILE A 113 10.73 9.76 0.69
C ILE A 113 9.86 10.99 0.93
N VAL A 114 10.34 11.98 1.69
CA VAL A 114 9.64 13.26 1.87
C VAL A 114 9.52 14.00 0.55
N GLN A 115 10.60 14.07 -0.24
CA GLN A 115 10.57 14.69 -1.56
C GLN A 115 9.58 13.97 -2.49
N ALA A 116 9.64 12.63 -2.56
CA ALA A 116 8.76 11.86 -3.42
C ALA A 116 7.28 11.98 -3.00
N ALA A 117 7.00 12.10 -1.70
CA ALA A 117 5.66 12.38 -1.19
C ALA A 117 5.19 13.79 -1.55
N ASP A 118 6.05 14.80 -1.52
CA ASP A 118 5.72 16.15 -1.98
C ASP A 118 5.41 16.18 -3.49
N GLU A 119 6.20 15.47 -4.31
CA GLU A 119 5.95 15.31 -5.75
C GLU A 119 4.60 14.63 -6.02
N LEU A 120 4.31 13.52 -5.35
CA LEU A 120 3.02 12.83 -5.46
C LEU A 120 1.85 13.75 -5.07
N ASN A 121 1.97 14.52 -4.00
CA ASN A 121 0.91 15.45 -3.59
C ASN A 121 0.67 16.53 -4.65
N GLN A 122 1.72 17.08 -5.27
CA GLN A 122 1.57 18.04 -6.37
C GLN A 122 0.87 17.42 -7.58
N ASP A 123 1.22 16.18 -7.93
CA ASP A 123 0.53 15.47 -9.01
C ASP A 123 -0.95 15.25 -8.69
N ILE A 124 -1.28 14.88 -7.45
CA ILE A 124 -2.66 14.75 -6.97
C ILE A 124 -3.40 16.09 -7.01
N GLU A 125 -2.76 17.20 -6.62
CA GLU A 125 -3.35 18.53 -6.67
C GLU A 125 -3.72 18.96 -8.10
N ASN A 126 -3.04 18.42 -9.12
CA ASN A 126 -3.33 18.70 -10.52
C ASN A 126 -4.45 17.81 -11.12
N LEU A 127 -4.91 16.79 -10.38
CA LEU A 127 -6.01 15.93 -10.84
C LEU A 127 -7.37 16.64 -10.80
N SER A 128 -8.31 16.10 -11.57
CA SER A 128 -9.71 16.54 -11.53
C SER A 128 -10.35 16.28 -10.16
N GLN A 129 -11.45 16.99 -9.89
CA GLN A 129 -12.18 16.81 -8.63
C GLN A 129 -12.71 15.37 -8.48
N ALA A 130 -13.18 14.76 -9.58
CA ALA A 130 -13.69 13.39 -9.55
C ALA A 130 -12.62 12.38 -9.09
N VAL A 131 -11.39 12.51 -9.56
CA VAL A 131 -10.29 11.65 -9.13
C VAL A 131 -9.91 11.91 -7.67
N LYS A 132 -9.92 13.18 -7.23
CA LYS A 132 -9.67 13.53 -5.82
C LYS A 132 -10.73 12.96 -4.89
N ASP A 133 -11.99 12.89 -5.32
CA ASP A 133 -13.07 12.30 -4.56
C ASP A 133 -12.86 10.77 -4.41
N VAL A 134 -12.44 10.09 -5.48
CA VAL A 134 -12.04 8.67 -5.43
C VAL A 134 -10.86 8.46 -4.47
N LEU A 135 -9.85 9.33 -4.49
CA LEU A 135 -8.73 9.28 -3.55
C LEU A 135 -9.16 9.50 -2.09
N HIS A 136 -10.15 10.36 -1.87
CA HIS A 136 -10.70 10.57 -0.54
C HIS A 136 -11.48 9.34 -0.05
N MET A 137 -12.27 8.71 -0.92
CA MET A 137 -12.95 7.45 -0.61
C MET A 137 -11.96 6.35 -0.28
N ALA A 138 -10.91 6.19 -1.11
CA ALA A 138 -9.83 5.24 -0.86
C ALA A 138 -9.25 5.41 0.55
N LYS A 139 -8.90 6.64 0.92
CA LYS A 139 -8.36 6.95 2.24
C LYS A 139 -9.26 6.51 3.40
N ASN A 140 -10.58 6.59 3.23
CA ASN A 140 -11.52 6.19 4.26
C ASN A 140 -11.71 4.67 4.28
N VAL A 141 -11.83 4.04 3.11
CA VAL A 141 -11.95 2.58 2.98
C VAL A 141 -10.75 1.88 3.62
N TRP A 142 -9.52 2.36 3.34
CA TRP A 142 -8.30 1.75 3.88
C TRP A 142 -7.74 2.47 5.11
N ALA A 143 -8.61 3.12 5.89
CA ALA A 143 -8.18 3.74 7.13
C ALA A 143 -7.74 2.67 8.16
N PRO A 144 -6.62 2.85 8.87
CA PRO A 144 -6.20 1.93 9.92
C PRO A 144 -7.30 1.73 10.99
N GLY A 145 -7.57 0.47 11.35
CA GLY A 145 -8.62 0.11 12.31
C GLY A 145 -10.06 0.25 11.78
N HIS A 146 -10.24 0.54 10.49
CA HIS A 146 -11.55 0.57 9.86
C HIS A 146 -11.91 -0.79 9.26
N SER A 147 -12.98 -1.42 9.74
CA SER A 147 -13.53 -2.62 9.12
C SER A 147 -14.31 -2.24 7.87
N ILE A 148 -13.76 -2.56 6.71
CA ILE A 148 -14.39 -2.29 5.41
C ILE A 148 -15.71 -3.06 5.30
N THR A 149 -16.78 -2.34 4.94
CA THR A 149 -18.08 -2.96 4.63
C THR A 149 -18.23 -3.24 3.13
N LYS A 150 -19.15 -4.15 2.77
CA LYS A 150 -19.50 -4.46 1.37
C LYS A 150 -19.99 -3.23 0.63
N GLU A 151 -20.82 -2.45 1.29
CA GLU A 151 -21.38 -1.22 0.76
C GLU A 151 -20.28 -0.19 0.46
N GLU A 152 -19.36 0.05 1.39
CA GLU A 152 -18.25 0.99 1.19
C GLU A 152 -17.33 0.56 0.03
N PHE A 153 -17.02 -0.73 -0.07
CA PHE A 153 -16.17 -1.23 -1.13
C PHE A 153 -16.85 -1.22 -2.50
N GLN A 154 -18.17 -1.47 -2.55
CA GLN A 154 -18.98 -1.33 -3.75
C GLN A 154 -19.07 0.14 -4.19
N GLU A 155 -19.31 1.07 -3.27
CA GLU A 155 -19.32 2.52 -3.55
C GLU A 155 -17.98 2.98 -4.12
N PHE A 156 -16.88 2.51 -3.55
CA PHE A 156 -15.54 2.78 -4.05
C PHE A 156 -15.32 2.24 -5.47
N ALA A 157 -15.70 0.98 -5.73
CA ALA A 157 -15.58 0.38 -7.06
C ALA A 157 -16.42 1.15 -8.10
N GLN A 158 -17.65 1.54 -7.74
CA GLN A 158 -18.52 2.34 -8.59
C GLN A 158 -17.90 3.71 -8.89
N ALA A 159 -17.31 4.37 -7.89
CA ALA A 159 -16.65 5.66 -8.09
C ALA A 159 -15.48 5.59 -9.08
N ILE A 160 -14.69 4.50 -9.08
CA ILE A 160 -13.66 4.27 -10.11
C ILE A 160 -14.31 4.03 -11.49
N GLN A 161 -15.37 3.22 -11.54
CA GLN A 161 -16.08 2.89 -12.78
C GLN A 161 -16.67 4.14 -13.46
N ASP A 162 -17.13 5.10 -12.67
CA ASP A 162 -17.78 6.34 -13.12
C ASP A 162 -16.78 7.42 -13.58
N LEU A 163 -15.48 7.25 -13.32
CA LEU A 163 -14.45 8.15 -13.85
C LEU A 163 -14.47 8.13 -15.39
N SER A 164 -14.22 9.29 -15.99
CA SER A 164 -13.96 9.40 -17.43
C SER A 164 -12.70 8.59 -17.80
N GLU A 165 -12.54 8.23 -19.07
CA GLU A 165 -11.35 7.50 -19.53
C GLU A 165 -10.04 8.28 -19.25
N GLU A 166 -10.08 9.61 -19.42
CA GLU A 166 -8.96 10.51 -19.13
C GLU A 166 -8.64 10.55 -17.63
N ASP A 167 -9.66 10.71 -16.78
CA ASP A 167 -9.51 10.72 -15.33
C ASP A 167 -8.99 9.39 -14.80
N ARG A 168 -9.53 8.29 -15.33
CA ARG A 168 -9.12 6.93 -14.96
C ARG A 168 -7.68 6.65 -15.38
N THR A 169 -7.26 7.10 -16.56
CA THR A 169 -5.87 7.00 -17.01
C THR A 169 -4.93 7.79 -16.10
N SER A 170 -5.33 9.01 -15.71
CA SER A 170 -4.56 9.86 -14.80
C SER A 170 -4.44 9.22 -13.41
N TYR A 171 -5.55 8.68 -12.89
CA TYR A 171 -5.58 7.94 -11.63
C TYR A 171 -4.65 6.71 -11.66
N PHE A 172 -4.77 5.86 -12.68
CA PHE A 172 -3.97 4.65 -12.83
C PHE A 172 -2.48 4.90 -13.09
N THR A 173 -2.13 6.07 -13.63
CA THR A 173 -0.72 6.47 -13.78
C THR A 173 -0.06 6.71 -12.42
N LEU A 174 -0.79 7.29 -11.48
CA LEU A 174 -0.30 7.52 -10.12
C LEU A 174 -0.45 6.28 -9.23
N PHE A 175 -1.47 5.44 -9.47
CA PHE A 175 -1.78 4.26 -8.67
C PHE A 175 -1.91 3.01 -9.56
N PRO A 176 -0.79 2.38 -9.94
CA PRO A 176 -0.80 1.22 -10.83
C PRO A 176 -1.53 0.00 -10.25
N SER A 177 -1.51 -0.19 -8.93
CA SER A 177 -2.28 -1.24 -8.25
C SER A 177 -3.78 -1.08 -8.46
N SER A 178 -4.30 0.15 -8.46
CA SER A 178 -5.70 0.43 -8.80
C SER A 178 -6.04 0.04 -10.25
N ALA A 179 -5.08 0.12 -11.16
CA ALA A 179 -5.26 -0.33 -12.55
C ALA A 179 -5.35 -1.86 -12.66
N GLN A 180 -4.64 -2.59 -11.78
CA GLN A 180 -4.73 -4.04 -11.68
C GLN A 180 -6.06 -4.45 -11.06
N PHE A 181 -6.43 -3.81 -9.95
CA PHE A 181 -7.73 -3.99 -9.30
C PHE A 181 -8.87 -3.77 -10.29
N TYR A 182 -8.89 -2.66 -11.02
CA TYR A 182 -9.92 -2.35 -12.02
C TYR A 182 -10.14 -3.45 -13.08
N LYS A 183 -9.13 -4.27 -13.35
CA LYS A 183 -9.18 -5.35 -14.35
C LYS A 183 -9.44 -6.73 -13.74
N SER A 184 -9.58 -6.83 -12.41
CA SER A 184 -9.71 -8.11 -11.72
C SER A 184 -11.17 -8.53 -11.56
N ASP A 185 -11.39 -9.82 -11.33
CA ASP A 185 -12.70 -10.36 -10.98
C ASP A 185 -13.19 -9.80 -9.63
N THR A 186 -12.28 -9.43 -8.73
CA THR A 186 -12.61 -8.77 -7.45
C THR A 186 -13.32 -7.44 -7.67
N PHE A 187 -12.88 -6.64 -8.64
CA PHE A 187 -13.54 -5.37 -8.96
C PHE A 187 -14.96 -5.60 -9.50
N GLN A 188 -15.13 -6.59 -10.37
CA GLN A 188 -16.46 -6.94 -10.87
C GLN A 188 -17.38 -7.44 -9.75
N ARG A 189 -16.87 -8.30 -8.85
CA ARG A 189 -17.62 -8.77 -7.68
C ARG A 189 -17.99 -7.64 -6.73
N ALA A 190 -17.10 -6.67 -6.54
CA ALA A 190 -17.36 -5.47 -5.77
C ALA A 190 -18.49 -4.64 -6.39
N LEU A 191 -18.45 -4.39 -7.70
CA LEU A 191 -19.52 -3.70 -8.43
C LEU A 191 -20.87 -4.42 -8.30
N ASP A 192 -20.85 -5.76 -8.37
CA ASP A 192 -22.06 -6.58 -8.27
C ASP A 192 -22.58 -6.72 -6.83
N GLY A 193 -21.84 -6.23 -5.82
CA GLY A 193 -22.18 -6.39 -4.39
C GLY A 193 -22.07 -7.86 -3.92
N THR A 194 -21.27 -8.67 -4.61
CA THR A 194 -21.06 -10.11 -4.34
C THR A 194 -19.67 -10.41 -3.78
N LEU A 195 -18.91 -9.36 -3.48
CA LEU A 195 -17.66 -9.51 -2.76
C LEU A 195 -17.97 -9.94 -1.32
N GLU A 196 -17.48 -11.12 -0.96
CA GLU A 196 -17.47 -11.61 0.40
C GLU A 196 -16.09 -11.30 0.98
N PHE A 197 -16.03 -10.76 2.18
CA PHE A 197 -14.78 -10.51 2.92
C PHE A 197 -14.40 -11.68 3.84
N ASP A 198 -15.02 -12.83 3.60
CA ASP A 198 -14.88 -13.99 4.48
C ASP A 198 -13.47 -14.58 4.35
N GLU A 199 -12.86 -14.82 5.52
CA GLU A 199 -11.53 -15.38 5.80
C GLU A 199 -10.37 -14.36 5.84
N ILE A 200 -10.48 -13.40 6.78
CA ILE A 200 -9.31 -12.98 7.55
C ILE A 200 -8.80 -14.23 8.29
N VAL A 201 -7.65 -14.76 7.85
CA VAL A 201 -6.77 -15.61 8.67
C VAL A 201 -5.62 -14.74 9.13
#